data_AF-A0A9E5UST7-F1
#
_entry.id   AF-A0A9E5UST7-F1
#
_cell.length_a   1.000
_cell.length_b   1.000
_cell.length_c   1.000
_cell.angle_alpha   90.00
_cell.angle_beta   90.00
_cell.angle_gamma   90.00
#
_symmetry.space_group_name_H-M   'P 1'
#
loop_
_entity.id
_entity.type
_entity.pdbx_description
1 polymer ?
#
loop_
_entity_poly.entity_id
_entity_poly.type
_entity_poly.pdbx_seq_one_letter_code
_entity_poly.pdbx_strand_id
1 'polypeptide(L)'
;MDALLQTRGELEAEVQAATAPPALDYGLALHRVGVRDVILPGMVRMIMLKEVEAEREGRADLIRARHEVAAARARVNAAKLLAENPQMLQVQQMETLAALAGKPGSLVLLPNVTELLAPWLGTTPPVAPPSLG
;
A
#
# COMPACT_ATOMS: atom_id res chain seq x y z
N MET A 1 2.23 -15.45 14.09
CA MET A 1 1.34 -15.90 15.18
C MET A 1 2.06 -16.82 16.15
N ASP A 2 3.05 -17.59 15.69
CA ASP A 2 3.80 -18.53 16.53
C ASP A 2 4.71 -17.88 17.58
N ALA A 3 5.31 -16.71 17.28
CA ALA A 3 6.17 -16.01 18.24
C ALA A 3 5.45 -15.62 19.55
N LEU A 4 4.18 -15.20 19.48
CA LEU A 4 3.39 -14.84 20.67
C LEU A 4 2.96 -16.06 21.50
N LEU A 5 2.81 -17.24 20.85
CA LEU A 5 2.46 -18.49 21.53
C LEU A 5 3.68 -19.12 22.22
N GLN A 6 4.86 -19.02 21.60
CA GLN A 6 6.13 -19.48 22.18
C GLN A 6 6.49 -18.70 23.44
N THR A 7 6.46 -17.36 23.39
CA THR A 7 6.77 -16.51 24.55
C THR A 7 5.80 -16.74 25.72
N ARG A 8 4.54 -17.10 25.43
CA ARG A 8 3.56 -17.42 26.47
C ARG A 8 3.90 -18.69 27.23
N GLY A 9 4.30 -19.76 26.53
CA GLY A 9 4.66 -21.03 27.15
C GLY A 9 5.92 -20.94 28.02
N GLU A 10 6.90 -20.16 27.57
CA GLU A 10 8.12 -19.89 28.33
C GLU A 10 7.84 -19.12 29.63
N LEU A 11 7.00 -18.09 29.56
CA LEU A 11 6.58 -17.31 30.74
C LEU A 11 5.77 -18.17 31.73
N GLU A 12 4.87 -19.02 31.23
CA GLU A 12 4.07 -19.91 32.08
C GLU A 12 4.97 -20.91 32.84
N ALA A 13 6.01 -21.44 32.19
CA ALA A 13 6.98 -22.34 32.82
C ALA A 13 7.85 -21.63 33.88
N GLU A 14 8.34 -20.42 33.58
CA GLU A 14 9.17 -19.64 34.51
C GLU A 14 8.40 -19.24 35.77
N VAL A 15 7.14 -18.79 35.62
CA VAL A 15 6.27 -18.44 36.75
C VAL A 15 5.90 -19.68 37.58
N GLN A 16 5.67 -20.83 36.94
CA GLN A 16 5.38 -22.07 37.66
C GLN A 16 6.58 -22.53 38.50
N ALA A 17 7.81 -22.41 37.99
CA ALA A 17 9.03 -22.74 38.71
C ALA A 17 9.27 -21.82 39.92
N ALA A 18 8.98 -20.52 39.81
CA ALA A 18 9.16 -19.57 40.90
C ALA A 18 8.12 -19.71 42.03
N THR A 19 6.92 -20.19 41.72
CA THR A 19 5.79 -20.25 42.68
C THR A 19 5.59 -21.63 43.32
N ALA A 20 6.21 -22.68 42.76
CA ALA A 20 6.16 -24.03 43.33
C ALA A 20 6.82 -24.18 44.71
N PRO A 21 8.00 -23.58 45.00
CA PRO A 21 8.66 -23.74 46.29
C PRO A 21 7.87 -23.15 47.47
N PRO A 22 7.37 -21.89 47.41
CA PRO A 22 6.59 -21.32 48.51
C PRO A 22 5.28 -22.07 48.76
N ALA A 23 4.65 -22.64 47.73
CA ALA A 23 3.38 -23.36 47.87
C ALA A 23 3.53 -24.70 48.61
N LEU A 24 4.67 -25.36 48.45
CA LEU A 24 5.01 -26.59 49.19
C LEU A 24 5.22 -26.32 50.68
N ASP A 25 5.74 -25.15 51.05
CA ASP A 25 5.90 -24.74 52.46
C ASP A 25 4.56 -24.57 53.19
N TYR A 26 3.47 -24.32 52.45
CA TYR A 26 2.10 -24.28 52.99
C TYR A 26 1.34 -25.61 52.83
N GLY A 27 1.98 -26.67 52.35
CA GLY A 27 1.38 -28.00 52.17
C GLY A 27 0.40 -28.12 51.00
N LEU A 28 0.50 -27.23 50.00
CA LEU A 28 -0.38 -27.20 48.82
C LEU A 28 0.33 -27.76 47.59
N ALA A 29 -0.31 -28.69 46.88
CA ALA A 29 0.20 -29.22 45.60
C ALA A 29 -0.38 -28.44 44.40
N LEU A 30 0.47 -27.71 43.69
CA LEU A 30 0.08 -26.93 42.51
C LEU A 30 0.01 -27.81 41.24
N HIS A 31 -1.19 -27.97 40.67
CA HIS A 31 -1.42 -28.80 39.47
C HIS A 31 -1.42 -27.99 38.15
N ARG A 32 -1.86 -26.72 38.20
CA ARG A 32 -1.78 -25.76 37.09
C ARG A 32 -1.61 -24.35 37.64
N VAL A 33 -0.67 -23.59 37.06
CA VAL A 33 -0.50 -22.16 37.32
C VAL A 33 -0.91 -21.40 36.06
N GLY A 34 -1.86 -20.49 36.18
CA GLY A 34 -2.32 -19.64 35.08
C GLY A 34 -2.01 -18.19 35.41
N VAL A 35 -1.22 -17.53 34.57
CA VAL A 35 -0.88 -16.11 34.75
C VAL A 35 -2.12 -15.28 34.40
N ARG A 36 -2.82 -14.76 35.42
CA ARG A 36 -4.06 -13.99 35.23
C ARG A 36 -3.82 -12.52 34.92
N ASP A 37 -2.85 -11.88 35.58
CA ASP A 37 -2.54 -10.47 35.40
C ASP A 37 -1.02 -10.24 35.40
N VAL A 38 -0.43 -10.02 34.22
CA VAL A 38 0.93 -9.49 34.10
C VAL A 38 0.85 -7.97 34.11
N ILE A 39 1.02 -7.38 35.29
CA ILE A 39 1.18 -5.92 35.40
C ILE A 39 2.64 -5.62 35.03
N LEU A 40 2.91 -5.44 33.73
CA LEU A 40 4.19 -4.86 33.30
C LEU A 40 4.33 -3.47 33.96
N PRO A 41 5.40 -3.21 34.76
CA PRO A 41 5.68 -1.89 35.28
C PRO A 41 5.71 -0.88 34.12
N GLY A 42 5.05 0.27 34.29
CA GLY A 42 4.74 1.19 33.19
C GLY A 42 5.94 1.58 32.31
N MET A 43 7.15 1.63 32.87
CA MET A 43 8.37 1.99 32.15
C MET A 43 8.76 0.97 31.06
N VAL A 44 8.70 -0.33 31.34
CA VAL A 44 9.08 -1.38 30.36
C VAL A 44 8.03 -1.49 29.25
N ARG A 45 6.75 -1.37 29.61
CA ARG A 45 5.63 -1.33 28.67
C ARG A 45 5.81 -0.21 27.64
N MET A 46 6.14 1.00 28.11
CA MET A 46 6.33 2.16 27.23
C MET A 46 7.50 1.98 26.26
N ILE A 47 8.62 1.41 26.70
CA ILE A 47 9.78 1.16 25.83
C ILE A 47 9.44 0.13 24.74
N MET A 48 8.83 -0.99 25.12
CA MET A 48 8.41 -2.02 24.17
C MET A 48 7.37 -1.51 23.18
N LEU A 49 6.37 -0.75 23.65
CA LEU A 49 5.38 -0.13 22.75
C LEU A 49 6.05 0.82 21.76
N LYS A 50 7.00 1.65 22.21
CA LYS A 50 7.73 2.57 21.33
C LYS A 50 8.57 1.83 20.27
N GLU A 51 9.24 0.74 20.65
CA GLU A 51 10.01 -0.08 19.73
C GLU A 51 9.12 -0.78 18.70
N VAL A 52 8.03 -1.40 19.15
CA VAL A 52 7.05 -2.07 18.28
C VAL A 52 6.38 -1.09 17.33
N GLU A 53 6.05 0.13 17.79
CA GLU A 53 5.47 1.18 16.95
C GLU A 53 6.46 1.60 15.85
N ALA A 54 7.72 1.86 16.23
CA ALA A 54 8.77 2.25 15.28
C ALA A 54 9.05 1.15 14.24
N GLU A 55 9.05 -0.12 14.66
CA GLU A 55 9.22 -1.24 13.72
C GLU A 55 8.02 -1.37 12.77
N ARG A 56 6.79 -1.17 13.28
CA ARG A 56 5.57 -1.19 12.46
C ARG A 56 5.56 -0.06 11.44
N GLU A 57 5.90 1.15 11.86
CA GLU A 57 5.99 2.32 10.99
C GLU A 57 7.05 2.12 9.91
N GLY A 58 8.26 1.71 10.28
CA GLY A 58 9.34 1.43 9.32
C GLY A 58 9.00 0.30 8.33
N ARG A 59 8.32 -0.76 8.78
CA ARG A 59 7.83 -1.83 7.89
C ARG A 59 6.76 -1.30 6.91
N ALA A 60 5.84 -0.46 7.38
CA ALA A 60 4.81 0.13 6.53
C ALA A 60 5.43 1.05 5.45
N ASP A 61 6.41 1.87 5.82
CA ASP A 61 7.11 2.76 4.90
C ASP A 61 7.88 2.00 3.82
N LEU A 62 8.56 0.92 4.21
CA LEU A 62 9.30 0.08 3.26
C LEU A 62 8.36 -0.63 2.26
N ILE A 63 7.20 -1.10 2.73
CA ILE A 63 6.16 -1.66 1.86
C ILE A 63 5.64 -0.59 0.91
N ARG A 64 5.34 0.61 1.43
CA ARG A 64 4.85 1.73 0.63
C ARG A 64 5.84 2.15 -0.44
N ALA A 65 7.11 2.35 -0.09
CA ALA A 65 8.16 2.72 -1.03
C ALA A 65 8.31 1.67 -2.15
N ARG A 66 8.23 0.38 -1.82
CA ARG A 66 8.25 -0.71 -2.83
C ARG A 66 7.04 -0.63 -3.76
N HIS A 67 5.85 -0.40 -3.23
CA HIS A 67 4.64 -0.25 -4.05
C HIS A 67 4.70 0.99 -4.95
N GLU A 68 5.21 2.11 -4.43
CA GLU A 68 5.37 3.34 -5.22
C GLU A 68 6.33 3.13 -6.39
N VAL A 69 7.47 2.47 -6.18
CA VAL A 69 8.41 2.13 -7.26
C VAL A 69 7.79 1.16 -8.27
N ALA A 70 7.08 0.13 -7.81
CA ALA A 70 6.40 -0.81 -8.70
C ALA A 70 5.33 -0.11 -9.55
N ALA A 71 4.52 0.74 -8.95
CA ALA A 71 3.50 1.54 -9.64
C ALA A 71 4.13 2.52 -10.64
N ALA A 72 5.23 3.20 -10.26
CA ALA A 72 5.95 4.10 -11.15
C ALA A 72 6.52 3.36 -12.38
N ARG A 73 7.13 2.18 -12.18
CA ARG A 73 7.63 1.34 -13.27
C ARG A 73 6.51 0.90 -14.21
N ALA A 74 5.38 0.45 -13.67
CA ALA A 74 4.22 0.07 -14.47
C ALA A 74 3.69 1.25 -15.31
N ARG A 75 3.60 2.46 -14.73
CA ARG A 75 3.20 3.67 -15.46
C ARG A 75 4.17 4.05 -16.57
N VAL A 76 5.48 3.99 -16.30
CA VAL A 76 6.50 4.27 -17.33
C VAL A 76 6.42 3.27 -18.47
N ASN A 77 6.23 1.99 -18.18
CA ASN A 77 6.08 0.97 -19.20
C ASN A 77 4.80 1.18 -20.03
N ALA A 78 3.68 1.52 -19.39
CA ALA A 78 2.45 1.86 -20.08
C ALA A 78 2.63 3.11 -20.98
N ALA A 79 3.29 4.16 -20.48
CA ALA A 79 3.58 5.36 -21.26
C ALA A 79 4.47 5.06 -22.49
N LYS A 80 5.46 4.17 -22.35
CA LYS A 80 6.28 3.72 -23.48
C LYS A 80 5.47 2.96 -24.53
N LEU A 81 4.64 2.01 -24.11
CA LEU A 81 3.74 1.27 -25.00
C LEU A 81 2.79 2.18 -25.79
N LEU A 82 2.28 3.24 -25.14
CA LEU A 82 1.44 4.26 -25.79
C LEU A 82 2.22 5.15 -26.75
N ALA A 83 3.47 5.51 -26.41
CA ALA A 83 4.34 6.29 -27.28
C ALA A 83 4.77 5.51 -28.54
N GLU A 84 4.99 4.20 -28.41
CA GLU A 84 5.32 3.31 -29.52
C GLU A 84 4.13 3.10 -30.48
N ASN A 85 2.89 3.17 -29.98
CA ASN A 85 1.68 2.87 -30.75
C ASN A 85 0.72 4.07 -30.80
N PRO A 86 0.84 4.98 -31.78
CA PRO A 86 0.01 6.18 -31.87
C PRO A 86 -1.49 5.87 -32.04
N GLN A 87 -1.85 4.71 -32.61
CA GLN A 87 -3.25 4.28 -32.75
C GLN A 87 -3.88 3.94 -31.39
N MET A 88 -3.13 3.32 -30.46
CA MET A 88 -3.61 3.02 -29.10
C MET A 88 -3.86 4.29 -28.29
N LEU A 89 -3.02 5.31 -28.49
CA LEU A 89 -3.20 6.63 -27.86
C LEU A 89 -4.55 7.25 -28.28
N GLN A 90 -4.90 7.18 -29.57
CA GLN A 90 -6.18 7.69 -30.08
C GLN A 90 -7.37 6.94 -29.50
N VAL A 91 -7.31 5.60 -29.41
CA VAL A 91 -8.37 4.80 -28.79
C VAL A 91 -8.55 5.18 -27.32
N GLN A 92 -7.47 5.32 -26.56
CA GLN A 92 -7.54 5.73 -25.15
C GLN A 92 -8.07 7.17 -24.98
N GLN A 93 -7.75 8.08 -25.91
CA GLN A 93 -8.37 9.41 -25.97
C GLN A 93 -9.89 9.30 -26.18
N MET A 94 -10.36 8.43 -27.08
CA MET A 94 -11.81 8.21 -27.28
C MET A 94 -12.48 7.56 -26.06
N GLU A 95 -11.84 6.60 -25.40
CA GLU A 95 -12.36 5.98 -24.18
C GLU A 95 -12.47 6.99 -23.03
N THR A 96 -11.45 7.83 -22.86
CA THR A 96 -11.48 8.91 -21.86
C THR A 96 -12.56 9.95 -22.17
N LEU A 97 -12.75 10.31 -23.44
CA LEU A 97 -13.84 11.18 -23.86
C LEU A 97 -15.22 10.54 -23.61
N ALA A 98 -15.40 9.26 -23.93
CA ALA A 98 -16.64 8.53 -23.68
C ALA A 98 -16.97 8.48 -22.18
N ALA A 99 -15.96 8.25 -21.34
CA ALA A 99 -16.12 8.26 -19.88
C ALA A 99 -16.49 9.64 -19.31
N LEU A 100 -15.97 10.72 -19.90
CA LEU A 100 -16.31 12.10 -19.51
C LEU A 100 -17.70 12.52 -20.01
N ALA A 101 -18.07 12.16 -21.24
CA ALA A 101 -19.36 12.48 -21.85
C ALA A 101 -20.55 11.82 -21.12
N GLY A 102 -20.31 10.71 -20.42
CA GLY A 102 -21.32 10.06 -19.57
C GLY A 102 -21.68 10.83 -18.29
N LYS A 103 -20.96 11.92 -17.94
CA LYS A 103 -21.25 12.75 -16.77
C LYS A 103 -22.11 13.96 -17.17
N PRO A 104 -23.33 14.13 -16.65
CA PRO A 104 -24.16 15.28 -16.97
C PRO A 104 -23.51 16.58 -16.48
N GLY A 105 -23.39 17.58 -17.38
CA GLY A 105 -22.85 18.92 -17.06
C GLY A 105 -21.38 19.18 -17.42
N SER A 106 -20.70 18.31 -18.18
CA SER A 106 -19.30 18.52 -18.59
C SER A 106 -19.20 19.18 -19.97
N LEU A 107 -18.65 20.40 -20.04
CA LEU A 107 -18.15 21.00 -21.29
C LEU A 107 -16.76 20.42 -21.57
N VAL A 108 -16.67 19.53 -22.56
CA VAL A 108 -15.41 18.90 -22.96
C VAL A 108 -14.73 19.75 -24.04
N LEU A 109 -13.58 20.34 -23.71
CA LEU A 109 -12.74 21.07 -24.67
C LEU A 109 -11.80 20.08 -25.37
N LEU A 110 -12.01 19.88 -26.68
CA LEU A 110 -11.15 19.04 -27.50
C LEU A 110 -10.05 19.90 -28.17
N PRO A 111 -8.76 19.69 -27.87
CA PRO A 111 -7.70 20.22 -28.72
C PRO A 111 -7.72 19.47 -30.07
N ASN A 112 -7.55 20.19 -31.19
CA ASN A 112 -7.53 19.64 -32.57
C ASN A 112 -8.82 18.99 -33.11
N VAL A 113 -9.98 19.61 -32.87
CA VAL A 113 -11.26 19.21 -33.52
C VAL A 113 -11.15 19.17 -35.05
N THR A 114 -10.37 20.08 -35.64
CA THR A 114 -10.18 20.19 -37.09
C THR A 114 -9.47 18.98 -37.68
N GLU A 115 -8.46 18.42 -37.01
CA GLU A 115 -7.76 17.22 -37.49
C GLU A 115 -8.60 15.96 -37.34
N LEU A 116 -9.39 15.86 -36.26
CA LEU A 116 -10.31 14.74 -36.03
C LEU A 116 -11.43 14.68 -37.08
N LEU A 117 -11.95 15.85 -37.47
CA LEU A 117 -13.03 15.97 -38.45
C LEU A 117 -12.52 16.12 -39.89
N ALA A 118 -11.20 16.32 -40.09
CA ALA A 118 -10.59 16.47 -41.43
C ALA A 118 -10.97 15.36 -42.43
N PRO A 119 -11.04 14.06 -42.05
CA PRO A 119 -11.41 13.00 -42.99
C PRO A 119 -12.87 13.11 -43.46
N TRP A 120 -13.75 13.76 -42.69
CA TRP A 120 -15.17 13.90 -42.99
C TRP A 120 -15.49 15.26 -43.64
N LEU A 121 -14.68 16.28 -43.39
CA LEU A 121 -14.84 17.64 -43.92
C LEU A 121 -14.12 17.86 -45.25
N GLY A 122 -13.32 16.90 -45.74
CA GLY A 122 -12.63 17.00 -47.03
C GLY A 122 -11.54 18.07 -47.06
N THR A 123 -11.10 18.57 -45.90
CA THR A 123 -10.04 19.57 -45.78
C THR A 123 -8.74 18.87 -45.42
N THR A 124 -7.73 18.94 -46.30
CA THR A 124 -6.38 18.46 -46.01
C THR A 124 -5.79 19.22 -44.80
N PRO A 125 -5.03 18.55 -43.91
CA PRO A 125 -4.44 19.19 -42.74
C PRO A 125 -3.55 20.36 -43.15
N PRO A 126 -3.55 21.49 -42.41
CA PRO A 126 -2.58 22.55 -42.63
C PRO A 126 -1.18 22.00 -42.34
N VAL A 127 -0.34 21.94 -43.38
CA VAL A 127 1.10 21.66 -43.26
C VAL A 127 1.67 22.66 -42.25
N ALA A 128 2.27 22.15 -41.16
CA ALA A 128 3.02 22.96 -40.22
C ALA A 128 4.08 23.78 -40.99
N PRO A 129 4.23 25.09 -40.74
CA PRO A 129 5.22 25.89 -41.44
C PRO A 129 6.62 25.30 -41.18
N PRO A 130 7.48 25.19 -42.21
CA PRO A 130 8.82 24.67 -42.04
C PRO A 130 9.57 25.53 -41.04
N SER A 131 10.10 24.91 -39.98
CA SER A 131 11.05 25.52 -39.06
C SER A 131 12.26 25.99 -39.88
N LEU A 132 12.43 27.30 -39.99
CA LEU A 132 13.66 27.92 -40.48
C LEU A 132 14.80 27.59 -39.50
N GLY A 133 15.91 27.16 -40.09
CA GLY A 133 17.30 27.00 -39.61
C GLY A 133 17.63 27.43 -38.19
#